data_AF-A0A966XJJ2-F1
#
_entry.id   AF-A0A966XJJ2-F1
#
_cell.length_a   1.000
_cell.length_b   1.000
_cell.length_c   1.000
_cell.angle_alpha   90.00
_cell.angle_beta   90.00
_cell.angle_gamma   90.00
#
_symmetry.space_group_name_H-M   'P 1'
#
loop_
_entity.id
_entity.type
_entity.pdbx_description
1 polymer ?
#
loop_
_entity_poly.entity_id
_entity_poly.type
_entity_poly.pdbx_seq_one_letter_code
_entity_poly.pdbx_strand_id
1 'polypeptide(L)' 'DGAKYSIRWTKTSINAGLKVMANTIIDRAAAFENVTQLMQDHKIALKAFANKKQPKFKQK' A
#
# COMPACT_ATOMS: atom_id res chain seq x y z
N ASP A 1 -7.78 33.60 9.34
CA ASP A 1 -7.22 32.74 10.41
C ASP A 1 -8.26 31.76 10.93
N GLY A 2 -7.84 30.53 11.21
CA GLY A 2 -8.69 29.47 11.79
C GLY A 2 -8.03 28.83 13.01
N ALA A 3 -8.69 27.86 13.63
CA ALA A 3 -8.22 27.16 14.83
C ALA A 3 -7.05 26.19 14.54
N LYS A 4 -5.90 26.73 14.10
CA LYS A 4 -4.72 25.98 13.64
C LYS A 4 -4.23 24.94 14.66
N TYR A 5 -4.24 25.28 15.95
CA TYR A 5 -3.82 24.37 17.01
C TYR A 5 -4.77 23.19 17.21
N SER A 6 -6.09 23.44 17.19
CA SER A 6 -7.10 22.38 17.31
C SER A 6 -6.98 21.38 16.16
N ILE A 7 -6.85 21.87 14.92
CA ILE A 7 -6.65 21.02 13.74
C ILE A 7 -5.36 20.19 13.87
N ARG A 8 -4.26 20.82 14.30
CA ARG A 8 -2.97 20.14 14.47
C ARG A 8 -3.05 19.04 15.52
N TRP A 9 -3.64 19.32 16.68
CA TRP A 9 -3.72 18.36 17.77
C TRP A 9 -4.62 17.18 17.42
N THR A 10 -5.79 17.43 16.82
CA THR A 10 -6.67 16.35 16.37
C THR A 10 -5.96 15.44 15.36
N LYS A 11 -5.28 16.01 14.35
CA LYS A 11 -4.50 15.21 13.38
C LYS A 11 -3.38 14.42 14.06
N THR A 12 -2.70 15.01 15.04
CA THR A 12 -1.60 14.35 15.76
C THR A 12 -2.11 13.18 16.60
N SER A 13 -3.23 13.36 17.31
CA SER A 13 -3.86 12.31 18.12
C SER A 13 -4.31 11.11 17.29
N ILE A 14 -4.96 11.35 16.14
CA ILE A 14 -5.35 10.27 15.22
C ILE A 14 -4.12 9.58 14.61
N ASN A 15 -3.14 10.37 14.17
CA ASN A 15 -1.92 9.82 13.57
C ASN A 15 -1.10 8.96 14.53
N ALA A 16 -1.17 9.22 15.85
CA ALA A 16 -0.47 8.40 16.83
C ALA A 16 -0.89 6.92 16.75
N GLY A 17 -2.20 6.64 16.71
CA GLY A 17 -2.71 5.27 16.57
C GLY A 17 -2.39 4.66 15.21
N LEU A 18 -2.55 5.44 14.13
CA LEU A 18 -2.23 4.97 12.78
C LEU A 18 -0.75 4.59 12.64
N LYS A 19 0.16 5.37 13.22
CA LYS A 19 1.60 5.09 13.20
C LYS A 19 1.95 3.78 13.90
N VAL A 20 1.30 3.47 15.02
CA VAL A 20 1.52 2.19 15.72
C VAL A 20 1.16 1.02 14.80
N MET A 21 0.00 1.07 14.15
CA MET A 21 -0.42 0.01 13.21
C MET A 21 0.47 -0.04 11.96
N ALA A 22 0.86 1.12 11.43
CA ALA A 22 1.75 1.21 10.29
C ALA A 22 3.11 0.55 10.60
N ASN A 23 3.70 0.86 11.75
CA ASN A 23 4.98 0.29 12.16
C ASN A 23 4.94 -1.24 12.31
N THR A 24 3.80 -1.83 12.69
CA THR A 24 3.71 -3.29 12.84
C THR A 24 3.49 -4.03 11.52
N ILE A 25 2.95 -3.36 10.50
CA ILE A 25 2.49 -3.98 9.25
C ILE A 25 3.41 -3.64 8.06
N ILE A 26 3.97 -2.43 7.99
CA ILE A 26 4.68 -1.93 6.81
C ILE A 26 5.83 -2.85 6.38
N ASP A 27 6.67 -3.32 7.31
CA ASP A 27 7.81 -4.16 6.96
C ASP A 27 7.37 -5.49 6.34
N ARG A 28 6.29 -6.09 6.86
CA ARG A 28 5.71 -7.32 6.30
C ARG A 28 5.08 -7.07 4.93
N ALA A 29 4.33 -5.98 4.80
CA ALA A 29 3.70 -5.60 3.53
C ALA A 29 4.76 -5.37 2.44
N ALA A 30 5.82 -4.61 2.76
CA ALA A 30 6.92 -4.35 1.83
C ALA A 30 7.68 -5.63 1.47
N ALA A 31 7.92 -6.54 2.42
CA ALA A 31 8.54 -7.83 2.14
C ALA A 31 7.71 -8.67 1.16
N PHE A 32 6.39 -8.79 1.39
CA PHE A 32 5.51 -9.52 0.46
C PHE A 32 5.39 -8.84 -0.90
N GLU A 33 5.37 -7.50 -0.95
CA GLU A 33 5.37 -6.77 -2.21
C GLU A 33 6.64 -7.08 -3.03
N ASN A 34 7.82 -7.02 -2.42
CA ASN A 34 9.09 -7.36 -3.10
C ASN A 34 9.07 -8.80 -3.65
N VAL A 35 8.53 -9.76 -2.90
CA VAL A 35 8.42 -11.15 -3.37
C VAL A 35 7.43 -11.26 -4.54
N THR A 36 6.26 -10.63 -4.44
CA THR A 36 5.23 -10.68 -5.50
C THR A 36 5.65 -9.96 -6.77
N GLN A 37 6.45 -8.90 -6.68
CA GLN A 37 7.04 -8.21 -7.84
C GLN A 37 7.89 -9.13 -8.72
N LEU A 38 8.54 -10.13 -8.13
CA LEU A 38 9.34 -11.13 -8.86
C LEU A 38 8.49 -12.28 -9.44
N MET A 39 7.22 -12.39 -9.05
CA MET A 39 6.34 -13.45 -9.52
C MET A 39 5.91 -13.25 -10.97
N GLN A 40 5.63 -14.36 -11.65
CA GLN A 40 5.16 -14.33 -13.03
C GLN A 40 3.83 -13.59 -13.20
N ASP A 41 2.96 -13.63 -12.19
CA ASP A 41 1.67 -12.94 -12.23
C ASP A 41 1.80 -11.43 -12.20
N HIS A 42 2.81 -10.88 -11.52
CA HIS A 42 3.10 -9.44 -11.60
C HIS A 42 3.48 -9.02 -13.02
N LYS A 43 4.30 -9.83 -13.70
CA LYS A 43 4.64 -9.61 -15.13
C LYS A 43 3.41 -9.70 -16.05
N ILE A 44 2.50 -10.63 -15.77
CA ILE A 44 1.25 -10.78 -16.53
C ILE A 44 0.35 -9.56 -16.30
N ALA A 45 0.21 -9.11 -15.05
CA ALA A 45 -0.54 -7.91 -14.69
C ALA A 45 -0.04 -6.68 -15.45
N LEU A 46 1.28 -6.43 -15.42
CA LEU A 46 1.89 -5.28 -16.11
C LEU A 46 1.65 -5.33 -17.62
N LYS A 47 1.83 -6.51 -18.25
CA LYS A 47 1.57 -6.68 -19.69
C LYS A 47 0.10 -6.51 -20.04
N ALA A 48 -0.81 -7.03 -19.21
CA ALA A 48 -2.24 -6.90 -19.44
C ALA A 48 -2.70 -5.45 -19.30
N PHE A 49 -2.20 -4.75 -18.27
CA PHE A 49 -2.43 -3.33 -18.03
C PHE A 49 -1.95 -2.47 -19.21
N ALA A 50 -0.71 -2.67 -19.66
CA ALA A 50 -0.15 -1.96 -20.82
C ALA A 50 -0.96 -2.19 -22.11
N ASN A 51 -1.45 -3.42 -22.31
CA ASN A 51 -2.25 -3.77 -23.48
C ASN A 51 -3.75 -3.49 -23.32
N LYS A 52 -4.20 -2.91 -22.20
CA LYS A 52 -5.61 -2.69 -21.85
C LYS A 52 -6.48 -3.96 -21.99
N LYS A 53 -5.90 -5.12 -21.69
CA LYS A 53 -6.58 -6.42 -21.73
C LYS A 53 -6.74 -6.98 -20.33
N GLN A 54 -7.69 -7.88 -20.14
CA GLN A 54 -7.85 -8.59 -18.86
C GLN A 54 -6.66 -9.53 -18.60
N PRO A 55 -6.02 -9.47 -17.41
CA PRO A 55 -4.94 -10.37 -17.06
C PRO A 55 -5.45 -11.80 -16.86
N LYS A 56 -4.70 -12.78 -17.37
CA LYS A 56 -4.94 -14.22 -17.14
C LYS A 56 -3.83 -14.77 -16.24
N PHE A 57 -4.06 -14.71 -14.94
CA PHE A 57 -3.12 -15.19 -13.93
C PHE A 57 -2.91 -16.70 -14.03
N LYS A 58 -1.71 -17.17 -13.69
CA LYS A 58 -1.32 -18.58 -13.78
C LYS A 58 -1.19 -19.27 -12.43
N GLN A 59 -1.38 -18.55 -11.32
CA GLN A 59 -1.41 -19.14 -9.98
C GLN A 59 -2.44 -20.28 -9.89
N LYS A 60 -1.99 -21.40 -9.31
CA LYS A 60 -2.84 -22.48 -8.78
C LYS A 60 -3.26 -22.13 -7.36
#